data_AF-A0A1Q4X9X2-F1
#
_entry.id   AF-A0A1Q4X9X2-F1
#
_cell.length_a   1.000
_cell.length_b   1.000
_cell.length_c   1.000
_cell.angle_alpha   90.00
_cell.angle_beta   90.00
_cell.angle_gamma   90.00
#
_symmetry.space_group_name_H-M   'P 1'
#
loop_
_entity.id
_entity.type
_entity.pdbx_description
1 polymer ?
#
loop_
_entity_poly.entity_id
_entity_poly.type
_entity_poly.pdbx_seq_one_letter_code
_entity_poly.pdbx_strand_id
1 'polypeptide(L)'
;MRRLSCANGADRGIQHWYPLERHQISDRMELAVNTQNGNLVLRHRDLTVAGTGLDLSISSFYNSEPLYGGWTLSHGQDVGLDTSFDDIVIFEGPSGYCEVFDEEEDGSFTAPSGVNAEL
;
A
#
# COMPACT_ATOMS: atom_id res chain seq x y z
N MET A 1 18.35 -0.16 1.83
CA MET A 1 18.05 -0.95 0.60
C MET A 1 17.30 -0.02 -0.33
N ARG A 2 17.79 0.18 -1.56
CA ARG A 2 17.14 1.01 -2.59
C ARG A 2 15.86 0.30 -3.06
N ARG A 3 14.69 0.93 -2.93
CA ARG A 3 13.47 0.43 -3.60
C ARG A 3 13.52 0.94 -5.04
N LEU A 4 13.37 0.02 -5.99
CA LEU A 4 13.37 0.30 -7.44
C LEU A 4 11.99 0.02 -8.06
N SER A 5 10.99 -0.26 -7.22
CA SER A 5 9.63 -0.59 -7.65
C SER A 5 8.65 -0.47 -6.49
N CYS A 6 7.36 -0.46 -6.84
CA CYS A 6 6.21 -0.55 -5.94
C CYS A 6 6.17 -1.85 -5.10
N ALA A 7 6.93 -2.87 -5.52
CA ALA A 7 7.08 -4.09 -4.74
C ALA A 7 8.22 -3.90 -3.73
N ASN A 8 7.89 -4.05 -2.44
CA ASN A 8 8.86 -3.99 -1.35
C ASN A 8 9.76 -5.22 -1.22
N GLY A 9 9.94 -5.96 -2.33
CA GLY A 9 10.81 -7.13 -2.49
C GLY A 9 10.55 -8.28 -1.51
N ALA A 10 9.61 -8.12 -0.59
CA ALA A 10 9.46 -8.97 0.56
C ALA A 10 8.00 -9.31 0.88
N ASP A 11 7.05 -8.84 0.06
CA ASP A 11 5.64 -9.25 0.07
C ASP A 11 4.98 -9.21 1.47
N ARG A 12 5.26 -8.16 2.25
CA ARG A 12 4.90 -8.11 3.67
C ARG A 12 3.55 -7.45 3.96
N GLY A 13 2.81 -7.05 2.92
CA GLY A 13 1.52 -6.38 3.02
C GLY A 13 0.36 -7.30 2.70
N ILE A 14 -0.74 -6.72 2.20
CA ILE A 14 -1.98 -7.44 1.87
C ILE A 14 -2.40 -7.29 0.41
N GLN A 15 -1.43 -7.07 -0.49
CA GLN A 15 -1.72 -6.85 -1.91
C GLN A 15 -2.43 -8.06 -2.51
N HIS A 16 -3.32 -7.80 -3.46
CA HIS A 16 -4.21 -8.82 -4.01
C HIS A 16 -3.47 -9.94 -4.75
N TRP A 17 -2.26 -9.67 -5.23
CA TRP A 17 -1.38 -10.65 -5.89
C TRP A 17 -0.49 -11.43 -4.92
N TYR A 18 -0.48 -11.12 -3.62
CA TYR A 18 0.26 -11.90 -2.64
C TYR A 18 -0.46 -13.22 -2.30
N PRO A 19 0.27 -14.33 -2.09
CA PRO A 19 -0.32 -15.64 -1.79
C PRO A 19 -0.77 -15.71 -0.32
N LEU A 20 -1.91 -15.09 -0.02
CA LEU A 20 -2.46 -14.93 1.32
C LEU A 20 -3.51 -15.99 1.64
N GLU A 21 -3.27 -16.77 2.69
CA GLU A 21 -4.30 -17.60 3.33
C GLU A 21 -5.09 -16.73 4.32
N ARG A 22 -6.42 -16.67 4.17
CA ARG A 22 -7.28 -15.73 4.90
C ARG A 22 -8.24 -16.48 5.82
N HIS A 23 -8.35 -16.00 7.05
CA HIS A 23 -9.23 -16.55 8.08
C HIS A 23 -10.07 -15.43 8.69
N GLN A 24 -11.38 -15.58 8.61
CA GLN A 24 -12.30 -14.67 9.30
C GLN A 24 -12.35 -15.00 10.79
N ILE A 25 -12.13 -14.00 11.64
CA ILE A 25 -12.21 -14.14 13.10
C ILE A 25 -13.57 -13.62 13.60
N SER A 26 -14.03 -12.50 13.06
CA SER A 26 -15.33 -11.90 13.37
C SER A 26 -15.88 -11.14 12.17
N ASP A 27 -17.04 -10.49 12.29
CA ASP A 27 -17.58 -9.59 11.26
C ASP A 27 -16.65 -8.40 10.95
N ARG A 28 -15.76 -8.05 11.88
CA ARG A 28 -14.83 -6.90 11.78
C ARG A 28 -13.35 -7.28 11.75
N MET A 29 -13.01 -8.56 11.90
CA MET A 29 -11.62 -9.01 11.98
C MET A 29 -11.31 -10.13 11.00
N GLU A 30 -10.22 -9.94 10.25
CA GLU A 30 -9.64 -10.93 9.33
C GLU A 30 -8.15 -11.08 9.62
N LEU A 31 -7.67 -12.32 9.66
CA LEU A 31 -6.27 -12.67 9.73
C LEU A 31 -5.83 -13.19 8.36
N ALA A 32 -4.71 -12.68 7.85
CA ALA A 32 -4.11 -13.11 6.60
C ALA A 32 -2.66 -13.57 6.86
N VAL A 33 -2.33 -14.78 6.43
CA VAL A 33 -0.96 -15.32 6.48
C VAL A 33 -0.41 -15.37 5.06
N ASN A 34 0.70 -14.70 4.81
CA ASN A 34 1.40 -14.85 3.55
C ASN A 34 2.13 -16.20 3.54
N THR A 35 1.72 -17.09 2.64
CA THR A 35 2.25 -18.47 2.56
C THR A 35 3.65 -18.55 1.95
N GLN A 36 4.15 -17.47 1.33
CA GLN A 36 5.49 -17.37 0.76
C GLN A 36 6.55 -16.99 1.81
N ASN A 37 6.23 -16.11 2.76
CA ASN A 37 7.20 -15.59 3.73
C ASN A 37 6.81 -15.81 5.21
N GLY A 38 5.60 -16.33 5.49
CA GLY A 38 5.09 -16.60 6.83
C GLY A 38 4.63 -15.34 7.59
N ASN A 39 4.63 -14.16 6.96
CA ASN A 39 4.19 -12.93 7.60
C ASN A 39 2.68 -12.95 7.83
N LEU A 40 2.27 -12.53 9.03
CA LEU A 40 0.88 -12.41 9.44
C LEU A 40 0.46 -10.94 9.46
N VAL A 41 -0.69 -10.66 8.86
CA VAL A 41 -1.37 -9.37 8.94
C VAL A 41 -2.77 -9.57 9.53
N LEU A 42 -3.13 -8.78 10.53
CA LEU A 42 -4.46 -8.74 11.11
C LEU A 42 -5.13 -7.42 10.73
N ARG A 43 -6.30 -7.49 10.10
CA ARG A 43 -7.13 -6.33 9.77
C ARG A 43 -8.30 -6.24 10.74
N HIS A 44 -8.49 -5.08 11.36
CA HIS A 44 -9.65 -4.74 12.17
C HIS A 44 -10.40 -3.56 11.53
N ARG A 45 -11.70 -3.73 11.22
CA ARG A 45 -12.55 -2.67 10.67
C ARG A 45 -13.09 -1.81 11.81
N ASP A 46 -12.57 -0.59 11.94
CA ASP A 46 -12.87 0.32 13.06
C ASP A 46 -14.17 1.07 12.84
N LEU A 47 -14.34 1.66 11.64
CA LEU A 47 -15.48 2.49 11.31
C LEU A 47 -15.85 2.32 9.84
N THR A 48 -17.14 2.21 9.57
CA THR A 48 -17.70 2.36 8.23
C THR A 48 -18.86 3.34 8.30
N VAL A 49 -18.78 4.40 7.51
CA VAL A 49 -19.85 5.38 7.36
C VAL A 49 -20.33 5.31 5.91
N ALA A 50 -21.62 5.00 5.74
CA ALA A 50 -22.24 5.02 4.43
C ALA A 50 -22.21 6.45 3.87
N GLY A 51 -21.66 6.61 2.66
CA GLY A 51 -21.60 7.89 1.99
C GLY A 51 -22.72 8.08 0.97
N THR A 52 -22.75 9.25 0.33
CA THR A 52 -23.64 9.54 -0.79
C THR A 52 -22.92 9.29 -2.12
N GLY A 53 -22.35 8.10 -2.29
CA GLY A 53 -21.62 7.68 -3.49
C GLY A 53 -20.30 6.96 -3.19
N LEU A 54 -19.59 7.36 -2.14
CA LEU A 54 -18.37 6.71 -1.67
C LEU A 54 -18.42 6.53 -0.16
N ASP A 55 -18.31 5.29 0.29
CA ASP A 55 -18.27 4.96 1.71
C ASP A 55 -16.90 5.29 2.31
N LEU A 56 -16.90 5.82 3.54
CA LEU A 56 -15.68 5.96 4.33
C LEU A 56 -15.48 4.69 5.15
N SER A 57 -14.34 4.03 4.97
CA SER A 57 -13.93 2.89 5.79
C SER A 57 -12.56 3.14 6.41
N ILE A 58 -12.47 3.05 7.73
CA ILE A 58 -11.23 3.13 8.50
C ILE A 58 -10.97 1.76 9.12
N SER A 59 -9.75 1.26 8.95
CA SER A 59 -9.30 -0.03 9.48
C SER A 59 -7.92 0.09 10.11
N SER A 60 -7.69 -0.69 11.15
CA SER A 60 -6.39 -0.86 11.79
C SER A 60 -5.75 -2.17 11.31
N PHE A 61 -4.45 -2.14 11.05
CA PHE A 61 -3.65 -3.26 10.59
C PHE A 61 -2.53 -3.54 11.57
N TYR A 62 -2.46 -4.76 12.08
CA TYR A 62 -1.27 -5.25 12.77
C TYR A 62 -0.45 -6.10 11.83
N ASN A 63 0.87 -5.86 11.77
CA ASN A 63 1.80 -6.63 10.96
C ASN A 63 2.87 -7.28 11.84
N SER A 64 3.06 -8.59 11.71
CA SER A 64 4.06 -9.32 12.49
C SER A 64 5.50 -9.06 12.05
N GLU A 65 5.70 -8.42 10.90
CA GLU A 65 7.03 -8.09 10.40
C GLU A 65 7.75 -7.11 11.35
N PRO A 66 8.96 -7.43 11.86
CA PRO A 66 9.67 -6.61 12.84
C PRO A 66 9.98 -5.18 12.38
N LEU A 67 10.21 -4.97 11.08
CA LEU A 67 10.52 -3.65 10.50
C LEU A 67 9.30 -2.72 10.37
N TYR A 68 8.09 -3.27 10.44
CA TYR A 68 6.82 -2.54 10.43
C TYR A 68 6.03 -2.75 11.72
N GLY A 69 6.70 -3.23 12.77
CA GLY A 69 6.07 -3.81 13.95
C GLY A 69 5.14 -2.83 14.66
N GLY A 70 3.85 -3.17 14.70
CA GLY A 70 2.84 -2.38 15.39
C GLY A 70 1.52 -2.33 14.64
N TRP A 71 0.64 -1.45 15.14
CA TRP A 71 -0.63 -1.15 14.51
C TRP A 71 -0.48 0.08 13.61
N THR A 72 -0.99 -0.01 12.39
CA THR A 72 -1.14 1.12 11.46
C THR A 72 -2.62 1.33 11.13
N LEU A 73 -3.00 2.55 10.76
CA LEU A 73 -4.38 2.92 10.44
C LEU A 73 -4.49 3.19 8.94
N SER A 74 -5.54 2.71 8.26
CA SER A 74 -5.88 3.15 6.89
C SER A 74 -6.45 4.56 6.95
N HIS A 75 -5.58 5.55 6.91
CA HIS A 75 -5.96 6.95 6.82
C HIS A 75 -5.51 7.50 5.48
N GLY A 76 -6.37 7.39 4.47
CA GLY A 76 -6.31 8.19 3.22
C GLY A 76 -5.01 8.19 2.40
N GLN A 77 -3.99 7.41 2.76
CA GLN A 77 -2.73 7.29 2.02
C GLN A 77 -2.85 6.38 0.80
N ASP A 78 -4.05 5.87 0.50
CA ASP A 78 -4.31 5.01 -0.67
C ASP A 78 -4.01 5.71 -2.00
N VAL A 79 -3.82 7.04 -1.98
CA VAL A 79 -3.28 7.82 -3.09
C VAL A 79 -2.20 8.76 -2.58
N GLY A 80 -0.98 8.66 -3.09
CA GLY A 80 0.12 9.47 -2.61
C GLY A 80 1.36 9.43 -3.50
N LEU A 81 2.25 10.39 -3.25
CA LEU A 81 3.59 10.43 -3.84
C LEU A 81 4.60 10.01 -2.76
N ASP A 82 5.42 9.01 -3.04
CA ASP A 82 6.61 8.69 -2.25
C ASP A 82 7.81 9.39 -2.87
N THR A 83 8.27 10.43 -2.18
CA THR A 83 9.44 11.25 -2.55
C THR A 83 10.64 10.93 -1.65
N SER A 84 10.69 9.73 -1.05
CA SER A 84 11.76 9.34 -0.13
C SER A 84 13.08 9.01 -0.85
N PHE A 85 13.13 9.16 -2.18
CA PHE A 85 14.28 8.90 -3.04
C PHE A 85 14.74 10.19 -3.70
N ASP A 86 16.04 10.30 -3.92
CA ASP A 86 16.64 11.52 -4.48
C ASP A 86 16.34 11.68 -5.97
N ASP A 87 16.24 10.56 -6.72
CA ASP A 87 16.20 10.52 -8.19
C ASP A 87 14.87 10.04 -8.79
N ILE A 88 13.91 9.65 -7.95
CA ILE A 88 12.61 9.12 -8.39
C ILE A 88 11.47 9.57 -7.47
N VAL A 89 10.28 9.71 -8.06
CA VAL A 89 9.02 9.85 -7.33
C VAL A 89 8.10 8.68 -7.68
N ILE A 90 7.52 8.04 -6.68
CA ILE A 90 6.59 6.92 -6.89
C ILE A 90 5.17 7.39 -6.62
N PHE A 91 4.29 7.30 -7.61
CA PHE A 91 2.86 7.49 -7.41
C PHE A 91 2.22 6.16 -7.05
N GLU A 92 1.52 6.11 -5.91
CA GLU A 92 0.67 5.01 -5.52
C GLU A 92 -0.80 5.43 -5.66
N GLY A 93 -1.57 4.64 -6.39
CA GLY A 93 -2.99 4.83 -6.62
C GLY A 93 -3.86 3.79 -5.89
N PRO A 94 -5.18 4.04 -5.81
CA PRO A 94 -6.06 3.38 -4.83
C PRO A 94 -6.34 1.90 -5.15
N SER A 95 -6.01 1.44 -6.36
CA SER A 95 -6.15 0.03 -6.78
C SER A 95 -4.87 -0.79 -6.59
N GLY A 96 -3.81 -0.20 -6.02
CA GLY A 96 -2.44 -0.72 -6.13
C GLY A 96 -1.79 -0.38 -7.48
N TYR A 97 -2.43 0.49 -8.27
CA TYR A 97 -1.80 1.15 -9.41
C TYR A 97 -0.56 1.88 -8.92
N CYS A 98 0.56 1.73 -9.60
CA CYS A 98 1.78 2.37 -9.16
C CYS A 98 2.72 2.63 -10.32
N GLU A 99 3.27 3.84 -10.33
CA GLU A 99 4.01 4.41 -11.45
C GLU A 99 5.23 5.15 -10.92
N VAL A 100 6.35 5.02 -11.62
CA VAL A 100 7.62 5.65 -11.25
C VAL A 100 7.89 6.81 -12.20
N PHE A 101 8.18 7.96 -11.63
CA PHE A 101 8.63 9.16 -12.33
C PHE A 101 10.13 9.26 -12.13
N ASP A 102 10.89 9.14 -13.21
CA ASP A 102 12.34 9.31 -13.20
C ASP A 102 12.70 10.80 -13.30
N GLU A 103 13.64 11.25 -12.47
CA GLU A 103 14.20 12.61 -12.56
C GLU A 103 15.19 12.70 -13.74
N GLU A 104 15.01 13.73 -14.57
CA GLU A 104 15.91 14.08 -15.67
C GLU A 104 17.11 14.90 -15.15
N GLU A 105 18.15 15.05 -15.99
CA GLU A 105 19.37 15.78 -15.61
C GLU A 105 19.12 17.27 -15.27
N ASP A 106 17.99 17.82 -15.68
CA ASP A 106 17.55 19.19 -15.40
C ASP A 106 16.67 19.33 -14.15
N GLY A 107 16.38 18.24 -13.44
CA GLY A 107 15.54 18.18 -12.26
C GLY A 107 14.03 18.13 -12.54
N SER A 108 13.63 17.98 -13.80
CA SER A 108 12.24 17.69 -14.18
C SER A 108 11.94 16.20 -14.07
N PHE A 109 10.66 15.82 -14.00
CA PHE A 109 10.24 14.43 -13.91
C PHE A 109 9.55 13.98 -15.19
N THR A 110 9.98 12.85 -15.76
CA THR A 110 9.31 12.26 -16.92
C THR A 110 8.19 11.33 -16.46
N ALA A 111 6.96 11.65 -16.89
CA ALA A 111 5.80 10.82 -16.60
C ALA A 111 5.85 9.48 -17.38
N PRO A 112 5.58 8.34 -16.73
CA PRO A 112 5.53 7.05 -17.41
C PRO A 112 4.35 6.99 -18.39
N SER A 113 4.55 6.21 -19.46
CA SER A 113 3.57 6.08 -20.54
C SER A 113 2.26 5.46 -20.03
N GLY A 114 1.18 6.24 -20.07
CA GLY A 114 -0.16 5.80 -19.62
C GLY A 114 -0.76 6.65 -18.51
N VAL A 115 0.04 7.53 -17.90
CA VAL A 115 -0.41 8.51 -16.91
C VAL A 115 -0.57 9.88 -17.57
N ASN A 116 -1.74 10.51 -17.45
CA ASN A 116 -1.90 11.94 -17.74
C ASN A 116 -1.78 12.73 -16.42
N ALA A 117 -0.55 12.88 -15.93
CA ALA A 117 -0.23 13.68 -14.75
C ALA A 117 1.09 14.43 -14.96
N GLU A 118 1.16 15.63 -14.40
CA GLU A 118 2.37 16.46 -14.33
C GLU A 118 2.75 16.61 -12.84
N LEU A 119 4.05 16.65 -12.54
CA LEU A 119 4.60 16.87 -11.19
C LEU A 119 5.03 18.33 -11.00
#